data_AF-A0A7S1LV41-F1
#
_entry.id   AF-A0A7S1LV41-F1
#
_cell.length_a   1.000
_cell.length_b   1.000
_cell.length_c   1.000
_cell.angle_alpha   90.00
_cell.angle_beta   90.00
_cell.angle_gamma   90.00
#
_symmetry.space_group_name_H-M   'P 1'
#
loop_
_entity.id
_entity.type
_entity.pdbx_description
1 polymer ?
#
loop_
_entity_poly.entity_id
_entity_poly.type
_entity_poly.pdbx_seq_one_letter_code
_entity_poly.pdbx_strand_id
1 'polypeptide(L)'
;SADTSVASLTAVCSKTGRKLKEVYVFRDYKCVHVYDVVSHGRRFYRSLVYASDNRFALHELHPSIEDKYMPWRPWARHAAGDPTPDKTMQRPQSMVILRHATHPLNKSRSTETFVPRRFLHGLVPFTLLESHTFWQDADDNLRGYPEPDD
;
A
#
# COMPACT_ATOMS: atom_id res chain seq x y z
N SER A 1 -5.27 -28.66 -8.12
CA SER A 1 -4.74 -27.66 -7.18
C SER A 1 -3.36 -27.10 -7.57
N ALA A 2 -2.92 -27.20 -8.85
CA ALA A 2 -1.55 -26.84 -9.27
C ALA A 2 -1.44 -25.52 -10.06
N ASP A 3 -2.52 -24.74 -10.14
CA ASP A 3 -2.62 -23.60 -11.05
C ASP A 3 -2.67 -22.22 -10.36
N THR A 4 -2.23 -22.16 -9.11
CA THR A 4 -2.23 -20.90 -8.36
C THR A 4 -1.08 -20.02 -8.82
N SER A 5 -1.38 -18.87 -9.44
CA SER A 5 -0.40 -17.87 -9.89
C SER A 5 0.11 -16.96 -8.76
N VAL A 6 -0.60 -16.90 -7.63
CA VAL A 6 -0.26 -16.03 -6.49
C VAL A 6 -0.34 -16.78 -5.17
N ALA A 7 0.75 -16.79 -4.41
CA ALA A 7 0.75 -17.24 -3.03
C ALA A 7 0.77 -16.03 -2.07
N SER A 8 0.05 -16.12 -0.95
CA SER A 8 0.01 -15.06 0.07
C SER A 8 0.44 -15.59 1.43
N LEU A 9 1.31 -14.85 2.12
CA LEU A 9 1.69 -15.10 3.51
C LEU A 9 1.30 -13.90 4.36
N THR A 10 0.82 -14.12 5.58
CA THR A 10 0.53 -13.06 6.54
C THR A 10 1.44 -13.19 7.75
N ALA A 11 2.24 -12.16 8.00
CA ALA A 11 3.01 -12.06 9.22
C ALA A 11 2.14 -11.51 10.35
N VAL A 12 2.10 -12.20 11.48
CA VAL A 12 1.33 -11.81 12.66
C VAL A 12 2.24 -11.62 13.87
N CYS A 13 1.93 -10.63 14.71
CA CYS A 13 2.60 -10.45 15.99
C CYS A 13 2.26 -11.61 16.92
N SER A 14 3.26 -12.40 17.33
CA SER A 14 3.05 -13.58 18.20
C SER A 14 2.41 -13.24 19.55
N LYS A 15 2.62 -12.03 20.07
CA LYS A 15 2.08 -11.59 21.37
C LYS A 15 0.65 -11.07 21.29
N THR A 16 0.28 -10.41 20.20
CA THR A 16 -1.00 -9.68 20.08
C THR A 16 -1.95 -10.25 19.04
N GLY A 17 -1.48 -11.21 18.21
CA GLY A 17 -2.23 -11.74 17.07
C GLY A 17 -2.45 -10.74 15.92
N ARG A 18 -2.03 -9.49 16.07
CA ARG A 18 -2.23 -8.45 15.05
C ARG A 18 -1.44 -8.77 13.78
N LYS A 19 -2.10 -8.65 12.63
CA LYS A 19 -1.43 -8.69 11.32
C LYS A 19 -0.47 -7.51 11.21
N LEU A 20 0.76 -7.79 10.79
CA LEU A 20 1.83 -6.80 10.65
C LEU A 20 2.17 -6.56 9.18
N LYS A 21 2.31 -7.65 8.40
CA LYS A 21 2.67 -7.60 6.99
C LYS A 21 1.90 -8.64 6.20
N GLU A 22 1.69 -8.36 4.92
CA GLU A 22 1.26 -9.34 3.94
C GLU A 22 2.30 -9.44 2.83
N VAL A 23 2.66 -10.68 2.48
CA VAL A 23 3.64 -10.98 1.44
C VAL A 23 2.93 -11.71 0.31
N TYR A 24 2.99 -11.16 -0.89
CA TYR A 24 2.42 -11.76 -2.09
C TYR A 24 3.55 -12.20 -3.00
N VAL A 25 3.53 -13.47 -3.41
CA VAL A 25 4.48 -14.08 -4.33
C VAL A 25 3.75 -14.37 -5.64
N PHE A 26 4.13 -13.66 -6.70
CA PHE A 26 3.55 -13.79 -8.03
C PHE A 26 4.43 -14.70 -8.88
N ARG A 27 3.94 -15.91 -9.18
CA ARG A 27 4.63 -16.93 -9.97
C ARG A 27 4.97 -16.42 -11.37
N ASP A 28 3.98 -15.85 -12.04
CA ASP A 28 4.07 -15.50 -13.46
C ASP A 28 5.01 -14.32 -13.70
N TYR A 29 5.05 -13.37 -12.76
CA TYR A 29 5.97 -12.23 -12.78
C TYR A 29 7.33 -12.53 -12.12
N LYS A 30 7.46 -13.68 -11.44
CA LYS A 30 8.62 -14.03 -10.59
C LYS A 30 8.97 -12.89 -9.62
N CYS A 31 7.93 -12.30 -9.02
CA CYS A 31 8.03 -11.11 -8.19
C CYS A 31 7.42 -11.34 -6.80
N VAL A 32 7.99 -10.70 -5.79
CA VAL A 32 7.49 -10.69 -4.42
C VAL A 32 7.17 -9.25 -4.03
N HIS A 33 5.97 -9.02 -3.52
CA HIS A 33 5.55 -7.75 -2.92
C HIS A 33 5.35 -7.93 -1.42
N VAL A 34 5.82 -6.97 -0.62
CA VAL A 34 5.62 -6.94 0.83
C VAL A 34 4.87 -5.67 1.18
N TYR A 35 3.72 -5.84 1.83
CA TYR A 35 2.85 -4.77 2.28
C TYR A 35 2.88 -4.67 3.80
N ASP A 36 2.96 -3.46 4.32
CA ASP A 36 2.64 -3.18 5.71
C ASP A 36 1.14 -3.14 5.92
N VAL A 37 0.69 -3.74 7.02
CA VAL A 37 -0.70 -3.71 7.48
C VAL A 37 -0.82 -2.67 8.60
N VAL A 38 -1.26 -1.47 8.23
CA VAL A 38 -1.28 -0.31 9.12
C VAL A 38 -2.70 -0.05 9.63
N SER A 39 -2.83 0.17 10.93
CA SER A 39 -4.10 0.58 11.55
C SER A 39 -4.25 2.10 11.48
N HIS A 40 -5.35 2.58 10.92
CA HIS A 40 -5.71 4.00 10.90
C HIS A 40 -7.23 4.16 10.97
N GLY A 41 -7.75 4.99 11.89
CA GLY A 41 -9.20 5.23 11.97
C GLY A 41 -10.03 3.98 12.28
N ARG A 42 -9.48 3.03 13.05
CA ARG A 42 -10.06 1.70 13.34
C ARG A 42 -10.25 0.79 12.12
N ARG A 43 -9.60 1.10 11.00
CA ARG A 43 -9.50 0.27 9.80
C ARG A 43 -8.05 -0.15 9.58
N PHE A 44 -7.85 -1.23 8.82
CA PHE A 44 -6.54 -1.69 8.39
C PHE A 44 -6.33 -1.42 6.91
N TYR A 45 -5.19 -0.85 6.58
CA TYR A 45 -4.78 -0.53 5.22
C TYR A 45 -3.51 -1.29 4.86
N ARG A 46 -3.35 -1.56 3.56
CA ARG A 46 -2.14 -2.17 3.00
C ARG A 46 -1.34 -1.10 2.27
N SER A 47 -0.06 -0.99 2.57
CA SER A 47 0.87 -0.11 1.86
C SER A 47 2.06 -0.92 1.39
N LEU A 48 2.35 -0.91 0.10
CA LEU A 48 3.53 -1.58 -0.45
C LEU A 48 4.80 -0.91 0.09
N VAL A 49 5.68 -1.68 0.71
CA VAL A 49 6.95 -1.20 1.28
C VAL A 49 8.17 -1.82 0.62
N TYR A 50 8.01 -2.94 -0.07
CA TYR A 50 9.09 -3.59 -0.79
C TYR A 50 8.57 -4.40 -1.99
N ALA A 51 9.33 -4.39 -3.08
CA ALA A 51 9.14 -5.26 -4.23
C ALA A 51 10.49 -5.86 -4.66
N SER A 52 10.52 -7.15 -5.02
CA SER A 52 11.74 -7.78 -5.55
C SER A 52 12.06 -7.35 -6.99
N ASP A 53 11.05 -6.89 -7.74
CA ASP A 53 11.20 -6.22 -9.02
C ASP A 53 10.18 -5.08 -9.14
N ASN A 54 10.64 -3.84 -8.92
CA ASN A 54 9.78 -2.66 -8.83
C ASN A 54 9.07 -2.32 -10.15
N ARG A 55 9.49 -2.89 -11.28
CA ARG A 55 8.83 -2.66 -12.58
C ARG A 55 7.43 -3.26 -12.64
N PHE A 56 7.11 -4.18 -11.73
CA PHE A 56 5.78 -4.78 -11.58
C PHE A 56 5.01 -4.23 -10.38
N ALA A 57 5.53 -3.19 -9.70
CA ALA A 57 4.87 -2.54 -8.59
C ALA A 57 4.01 -1.37 -9.09
N LEU A 58 2.85 -1.18 -8.46
CA LEU A 58 2.01 0.01 -8.66
C LEU A 58 2.44 1.18 -7.75
N HIS A 59 3.70 1.22 -7.34
CA HIS A 59 4.26 2.26 -6.47
C HIS A 59 5.70 2.55 -6.87
N GLU A 60 6.11 3.82 -6.77
CA GLU A 60 7.50 4.22 -6.91
C GLU A 60 8.28 3.94 -5.62
N LEU A 61 8.84 2.74 -5.53
CA LEU A 61 9.82 2.40 -4.50
C LEU A 61 11.23 2.78 -4.95
N HIS A 62 12.02 3.29 -4.01
CA HIS A 62 13.41 3.65 -4.27
C HIS A 62 14.32 2.42 -4.12
N PRO A 63 15.22 2.16 -5.08
CA PRO A 63 16.26 1.16 -4.91
C PRO A 63 17.23 1.58 -3.79
N SER A 64 17.90 0.61 -3.17
CA SER A 64 18.96 0.93 -2.20
C SER A 64 20.12 1.64 -2.89
N ILE A 65 20.55 2.75 -2.29
CA ILE A 65 21.71 3.56 -2.68
C ILE A 65 23.00 3.16 -1.92
N GLU A 66 22.92 2.14 -1.06
CA GLU A 66 24.06 1.70 -0.26
C GLU A 66 25.13 1.04 -1.13
N ASP A 67 26.40 1.20 -0.72
CA ASP A 67 27.53 0.56 -1.36
C ASP A 67 27.40 -0.95 -1.35
N LYS A 68 27.65 -1.56 -2.52
CA LYS A 68 27.55 -3.00 -2.71
C LYS A 68 28.91 -3.65 -2.71
N TYR A 69 29.15 -4.47 -1.70
CA TYR A 69 30.33 -5.31 -1.63
C TYR A 69 30.24 -6.58 -2.50
N MET A 70 29.04 -6.90 -3.03
CA MET A 70 28.80 -8.04 -3.91
C MET A 70 27.81 -7.70 -5.03
N PRO A 71 27.87 -8.42 -6.17
CA PRO A 71 26.88 -8.27 -7.24
C PRO A 71 25.45 -8.51 -6.76
N TRP A 72 24.50 -7.95 -7.49
CA TRP A 72 23.07 -8.22 -7.27
C TRP A 72 22.79 -9.71 -7.36
N ARG A 73 22.03 -10.24 -6.41
CA ARG A 73 21.43 -11.56 -6.59
C ARG A 73 20.50 -11.49 -7.81
N PRO A 74 20.41 -12.54 -8.65
CA PRO A 74 19.64 -12.49 -9.90
C PRO A 74 18.18 -12.05 -9.72
N TRP A 75 17.57 -12.42 -8.60
CA TRP A 75 16.19 -12.07 -8.23
C TRP A 75 16.02 -10.67 -7.62
N ALA A 76 17.12 -9.98 -7.28
CA ALA A 76 17.10 -8.71 -6.54
C ALA A 76 17.55 -7.50 -7.37
N ARG A 77 17.85 -7.69 -8.66
CA ARG A 77 18.44 -6.65 -9.52
C ARG A 77 17.60 -5.37 -9.59
N HIS A 78 16.28 -5.52 -9.59
CA HIS A 78 15.32 -4.40 -9.64
C HIS A 78 14.55 -4.26 -8.32
N ALA A 79 15.08 -4.82 -7.24
CA ALA A 79 14.44 -4.74 -5.95
C ALA A 79 14.50 -3.30 -5.42
N ALA A 80 13.42 -2.88 -4.77
CA ALA A 80 13.28 -1.55 -4.21
C ALA A 80 12.43 -1.56 -2.94
N GLY A 81 12.62 -0.53 -2.11
CA GLY A 81 11.97 -0.39 -0.81
C GLY A 81 12.68 -1.16 0.30
N ASP A 82 12.08 -1.11 1.49
CA ASP A 82 12.60 -1.73 2.71
C ASP A 82 11.48 -2.46 3.45
N PRO A 83 11.52 -3.80 3.56
CA PRO A 83 10.51 -4.56 4.28
C PRO A 83 10.73 -4.54 5.80
N THR A 84 11.76 -3.91 6.33
CA THR A 84 11.98 -3.83 7.78
C THR A 84 10.90 -2.98 8.44
N PRO A 85 10.50 -3.31 9.69
CA PRO A 85 9.46 -2.55 10.37
C PRO A 85 9.97 -1.15 10.72
N ASP A 86 9.22 -0.13 10.31
CA ASP A 86 9.49 1.25 10.71
C ASP A 86 9.40 1.37 12.24
N LYS A 87 10.52 1.77 12.85
CA LYS A 87 10.66 1.90 14.31
C LYS A 87 9.72 2.95 14.90
N THR A 88 9.19 3.88 14.09
CA THR A 88 8.26 4.93 14.51
C THR A 88 6.82 4.45 14.68
N MET A 89 6.46 3.26 14.16
CA MET A 89 5.11 2.70 14.17
C MET A 89 4.61 2.19 15.55
N GLN A 90 5.32 2.48 16.65
CA GLN A 90 5.06 1.82 17.93
C GLN A 90 3.72 2.18 18.59
N ARG A 91 3.11 3.34 18.28
CA ARG A 91 1.71 3.68 18.66
C ARG A 91 1.11 4.71 17.70
N PRO A 92 0.42 4.30 16.62
CA PRO A 92 -0.15 5.27 15.70
C PRO A 92 -1.33 5.99 16.36
N GLN A 93 -1.21 7.31 16.54
CA GLN A 93 -2.37 8.18 16.69
C GLN A 93 -3.00 8.37 15.32
N SER A 94 -4.33 8.29 15.23
CA SER A 94 -5.04 8.46 13.97
C SER A 94 -6.06 9.57 14.05
N MET A 95 -6.10 10.40 13.02
CA MET A 95 -7.14 11.38 12.75
C MET A 95 -7.78 11.03 11.42
N VAL A 96 -9.10 11.03 11.37
CA VAL A 96 -9.88 10.71 10.17
C VAL A 96 -10.62 11.96 9.73
N ILE A 97 -10.58 12.25 8.42
CA ILE A 97 -11.33 13.35 7.82
C ILE A 97 -12.56 12.75 7.14
N LEU A 98 -13.73 13.28 7.48
CA LEU A 98 -15.02 12.87 6.94
C LEU A 98 -15.64 14.02 6.18
N ARG A 99 -16.37 13.73 5.10
CA ARG A 99 -17.25 14.69 4.45
C ARG A 99 -18.65 14.12 4.29
N HIS A 100 -19.64 14.96 4.53
CA HIS A 100 -21.04 14.56 4.51
C HIS A 100 -21.56 14.32 3.07
N ALA A 101 -22.64 13.57 2.94
CA ALA A 101 -23.31 13.24 1.67
C ALA A 101 -23.73 14.49 0.85
N THR A 102 -24.01 15.60 1.52
CA THR A 102 -24.46 16.86 0.91
C THR A 102 -23.32 17.77 0.45
N HIS A 103 -22.06 17.38 0.66
CA HIS A 103 -20.92 18.19 0.24
C HIS A 103 -20.87 18.28 -1.31
N PRO A 104 -20.71 19.47 -1.93
CA PRO A 104 -20.83 19.64 -3.40
C PRO A 104 -19.88 18.76 -4.24
N LEU A 105 -18.68 18.51 -3.70
CA LEU A 105 -17.66 17.65 -4.32
C LEU A 105 -17.86 16.16 -4.05
N ASN A 106 -18.72 15.78 -3.10
CA ASN A 106 -19.00 14.38 -2.80
C ASN A 106 -19.98 13.83 -3.85
N LYS A 107 -19.52 12.84 -4.64
CA LYS A 107 -20.33 12.21 -5.69
C LYS A 107 -20.90 10.85 -5.26
N SER A 108 -20.55 10.34 -4.08
CA SER A 108 -21.05 9.06 -3.57
C SER A 108 -22.50 9.13 -3.06
N ARG A 109 -23.00 10.33 -2.72
CA ARG A 109 -24.28 10.54 -2.02
C ARG A 109 -24.37 9.86 -0.64
N SER A 110 -23.24 9.45 -0.07
CA SER A 110 -23.12 8.94 1.30
C SER A 110 -21.97 9.66 2.03
N THR A 111 -21.76 9.36 3.31
CA THR A 111 -20.59 9.90 4.03
C THR A 111 -19.32 9.27 3.47
N GLU A 112 -18.34 10.11 3.16
CA GLU A 112 -17.04 9.68 2.65
C GLU A 112 -15.93 9.95 3.65
N THR A 113 -14.97 9.04 3.70
CA THR A 113 -13.75 9.12 4.50
C THR A 113 -12.55 9.36 3.60
N PHE A 114 -11.74 10.38 3.90
CA PHE A 114 -10.50 10.63 3.16
C PHE A 114 -9.52 9.46 3.34
N VAL A 115 -8.93 9.00 2.24
CA VAL A 115 -7.93 7.93 2.26
C VAL A 115 -6.58 8.52 1.82
N PRO A 116 -5.63 8.70 2.76
CA PRO A 116 -4.28 9.13 2.42
C PRO A 116 -3.61 8.24 1.37
N ARG A 117 -2.90 8.85 0.41
CA ARG A 117 -2.20 8.16 -0.70
C ARG A 117 -1.33 6.98 -0.24
N ARG A 118 -0.61 7.14 0.88
CA ARG A 118 0.21 6.10 1.50
C ARG A 118 -0.53 4.79 1.79
N PHE A 119 -1.84 4.83 2.00
CA PHE A 119 -2.65 3.63 2.24
C PHE A 119 -3.13 2.93 0.96
N LEU A 120 -2.74 3.46 -0.20
CA LEU A 120 -3.06 2.96 -1.53
C LEU A 120 -1.81 2.60 -2.34
N HIS A 121 -0.61 2.80 -1.78
CA HIS A 121 0.66 2.47 -2.41
C HIS A 121 0.69 0.98 -2.80
N GLY A 122 0.86 0.71 -4.10
CA GLY A 122 0.90 -0.65 -4.64
C GLY A 122 -0.46 -1.32 -4.78
N LEU A 123 -1.55 -0.58 -4.55
CA LEU A 123 -2.93 -0.99 -4.82
C LEU A 123 -3.54 -0.18 -5.97
N VAL A 124 -3.19 1.10 -6.05
CA VAL A 124 -3.57 2.02 -7.12
C VAL A 124 -2.28 2.48 -7.81
N PRO A 125 -2.25 2.58 -9.16
CA PRO A 125 -1.11 3.13 -9.88
C PRO A 125 -0.66 4.48 -9.32
N PHE A 126 0.65 4.64 -9.12
CA PHE A 126 1.23 5.83 -8.50
C PHE A 126 0.83 7.13 -9.20
N THR A 127 0.78 7.13 -10.54
CA THR A 127 0.38 8.29 -11.35
C THR A 127 -1.05 8.81 -11.05
N LEU A 128 -1.97 7.91 -10.66
CA LEU A 128 -3.30 8.31 -10.22
C LEU A 128 -3.25 8.87 -8.80
N LEU A 129 -2.37 8.36 -7.95
CA LEU A 129 -2.15 8.92 -6.62
C LEU A 129 -1.55 10.32 -6.67
N GLU A 130 -0.79 10.66 -7.71
CA GLU A 130 -0.22 12.00 -7.88
C GLU A 130 -1.25 13.05 -8.29
N SER A 131 -2.20 12.65 -9.13
CA SER A 131 -3.18 13.56 -9.77
C SER A 131 -4.57 13.54 -9.12
N HIS A 132 -4.82 12.64 -8.16
CA HIS A 132 -6.13 12.49 -7.55
C HIS A 132 -6.05 12.39 -6.02
N THR A 133 -7.07 12.96 -5.38
CA THR A 133 -7.37 12.72 -3.97
C THR A 133 -8.42 11.63 -3.84
N PHE A 134 -8.21 10.69 -2.91
CA PHE A 134 -9.07 9.52 -2.76
C PHE A 134 -9.95 9.59 -1.53
N TRP A 135 -11.22 9.20 -1.71
CA TRP A 135 -12.22 9.08 -0.66
C TRP A 135 -12.92 7.73 -0.75
N GLN A 136 -13.25 7.14 0.40
CA GLN A 136 -13.97 5.88 0.51
C GLN A 136 -15.35 6.13 1.10
N ASP A 137 -16.39 5.60 0.46
CA ASP A 137 -17.78 5.76 0.90
C ASP A 137 -18.21 4.71 1.93
N ALA A 138 -19.47 4.77 2.36
CA ALA A 138 -20.04 3.83 3.33
C ALA A 138 -20.11 2.37 2.84
N ASP A 139 -20.10 2.16 1.52
CA ASP A 139 -20.14 0.86 0.85
C ASP A 139 -18.73 0.34 0.50
N ASP A 140 -17.69 0.94 1.10
CA ASP A 140 -16.27 0.67 0.88
C ASP A 140 -15.76 0.91 -0.56
N ASN A 141 -16.52 1.61 -1.40
CA ASN A 141 -16.08 2.01 -2.73
C ASN A 141 -15.07 3.16 -2.65
N LEU A 142 -13.89 2.94 -3.23
CA LEU A 142 -12.85 3.95 -3.35
C LEU A 142 -13.09 4.81 -4.59
N ARG A 143 -13.10 6.15 -4.44
CA ARG A 143 -13.25 7.12 -5.52
C ARG A 143 -12.07 8.09 -5.53
N GLY A 144 -11.41 8.21 -6.69
CA GLY A 144 -10.43 9.26 -6.96
C GLY A 144 -11.12 10.49 -7.53
N TYR A 145 -10.80 11.66 -6.99
CA TYR A 145 -11.25 12.95 -7.48
C TYR A 145 -10.02 13.71 -8.01
N PRO A 146 -10.02 14.18 -9.27
CA PRO A 146 -8.90 14.93 -9.81
C PRO A 146 -8.58 16.13 -8.93
N GLU A 147 -7.31 16.35 -8.65
CA GLU A 147 -6.84 17.60 -8.08
C GLU A 147 -6.85 18.68 -9.17
N PRO A 148 -7.06 19.95 -8.81
CA PRO A 148 -6.90 21.03 -9.78
C PRO A 148 -5.48 20.98 -10.37
N ASP A 149 -5.35 21.22 -11.68
CA ASP A 149 -4.03 21.46 -12.27
C ASP A 149 -3.46 22.76 -11.65
N ASP A 150 -2.32 22.65 -10.96
CA ASP A 150 -1.55 23.80 -10.44
C ASP A 150 -0.92 24.61 -11.58
#